data_AF-A0A943UVC9-F1
#
_entry.id   AF-A0A943UVC9-F1
#
_cell.length_a   1.000
_cell.length_b   1.000
_cell.length_c   1.000
_cell.angle_alpha   90.00
_cell.angle_beta   90.00
_cell.angle_gamma   90.00
#
_symmetry.space_group_name_H-M   'P 1'
#
loop_
_entity.id
_entity.type
_entity.pdbx_description
1 polymer ?
#
loop_
_entity_poly.entity_id
_entity_poly.type
_entity_poly.pdbx_seq_one_letter_code
_entity_poly.pdbx_strand_id
1 'polypeptide(L)'
;MGVQAEEALELASFDEFANYLRANTRVFMEVGEKTYYLTHTDEYWRAQDCSELNDKGHFTDCSDLVATLNDLLGLAWLDGKTIEDVFADAKFYKSIQE
;
A
#
# COMPACT_ATOMS: atom_id res chain seq x y z
N MET A 1 2.93 -13.56 -0.14
CA MET A 1 2.68 -12.15 0.26
C MET A 1 3.50 -11.88 1.51
N GLY A 2 3.76 -10.62 1.85
CA GLY A 2 4.46 -10.34 3.12
C GLY A 2 3.54 -10.49 4.33
N VAL A 3 4.13 -10.44 5.52
CA VAL A 3 3.43 -10.39 6.81
C VAL A 3 3.48 -8.95 7.32
N GLN A 4 2.36 -8.43 7.84
CA GLN A 4 2.30 -7.10 8.43
C GLN A 4 3.07 -7.10 9.77
N ALA A 5 3.97 -6.15 9.96
CA ALA A 5 4.62 -5.92 11.23
C ALA A 5 3.62 -5.45 12.31
N GLU A 6 3.90 -5.75 13.58
CA GLU A 6 3.06 -5.32 14.70
C GLU A 6 3.11 -3.81 14.93
N GLU A 7 4.27 -3.20 14.73
CA GLU A 7 4.50 -1.77 14.95
C GLU A 7 4.31 -0.96 13.67
N ALA A 8 3.61 0.17 13.81
CA ALA A 8 3.48 1.15 12.74
C ALA A 8 4.81 1.87 12.49
N LEU A 9 5.01 2.31 11.26
CA LEU A 9 6.12 3.16 10.86
C LEU A 9 5.90 4.58 11.39
N GLU A 10 6.91 5.11 12.06
CA GLU A 10 6.98 6.51 12.45
C GLU A 10 7.36 7.35 11.22
N LEU A 11 6.36 7.84 10.48
CA LEU A 11 6.54 8.66 9.28
C LEU A 11 6.07 10.08 9.57
N ALA A 12 6.97 11.07 9.44
CA ALA A 12 6.66 12.47 9.74
C ALA A 12 5.99 13.21 8.58
N SER A 13 6.05 12.67 7.35
CA SER A 13 5.52 13.32 6.15
C SER A 13 5.22 12.34 5.02
N PHE A 14 4.42 12.79 4.04
CA PHE A 14 4.13 12.04 2.83
C PHE A 14 5.38 11.80 1.97
N ASP A 15 6.31 12.76 1.92
CA ASP A 15 7.58 12.60 1.22
C ASP A 15 8.45 11.50 1.84
N GLU A 16 8.47 11.41 3.17
CA GLU A 16 9.16 10.33 3.90
C GLU A 16 8.53 8.97 3.59
N PHE A 17 7.21 8.90 3.57
CA PHE A 17 6.48 7.72 3.14
C PHE A 17 6.81 7.30 1.69
N ALA A 18 6.78 8.23 0.74
CA ALA A 18 7.09 7.96 -0.65
C ALA A 18 8.54 7.46 -0.81
N ASN A 19 9.48 8.03 -0.06
CA ASN A 19 10.87 7.58 -0.04
C ASN A 19 11.02 6.18 0.58
N TYR A 20 10.32 5.90 1.69
CA TYR A 20 10.29 4.58 2.31
C TYR A 20 9.77 3.54 1.32
N LEU A 21 8.64 3.81 0.67
CA LEU A 21 7.99 2.87 -0.23
C LEU A 21 8.83 2.65 -1.50
N ARG A 22 9.51 3.68 -2.01
CA ARG A 22 10.48 3.55 -3.10
C ARG A 22 11.65 2.63 -2.73
N ALA A 23 12.14 2.69 -1.50
CA ALA A 23 13.27 1.87 -1.04
C ALA A 23 12.89 0.42 -0.72
N ASN A 24 11.72 0.20 -0.13
CA ASN A 24 11.29 -1.13 0.34
C ASN A 24 10.39 -1.86 -0.65
N THR A 25 9.78 -1.14 -1.59
CA THR A 25 8.87 -1.60 -2.65
C THR A 25 7.61 -2.31 -2.18
N ARG A 26 7.31 -2.24 -0.88
CA ARG A 26 6.13 -2.86 -0.25
C ARG A 26 5.83 -2.24 1.10
N VAL A 27 4.57 -2.12 1.46
CA VAL A 27 4.10 -1.64 2.77
C VAL A 27 2.64 -2.05 2.96
N PHE A 28 2.23 -2.25 4.21
CA PHE A 28 0.81 -2.33 4.55
C PHE A 28 0.31 -0.96 4.96
N MET A 29 -0.88 -0.59 4.49
CA MET A 29 -1.54 0.67 4.80
C MET A 29 -2.91 0.38 5.40
N GLU A 30 -3.14 0.82 6.63
CA GLU A 30 -4.41 0.75 7.33
C GLU A 30 -5.11 2.10 7.26
N VAL A 31 -6.35 2.12 6.77
CA VAL A 31 -7.21 3.32 6.73
C VAL A 31 -8.58 2.94 7.27
N GLY A 32 -8.92 3.45 8.45
CA GLY A 32 -10.12 3.04 9.17
C GLY A 32 -10.05 1.57 9.56
N GLU A 33 -11.01 0.76 9.08
CA GLU A 33 -11.08 -0.69 9.34
C GLU A 33 -10.52 -1.54 8.19
N LYS A 34 -10.00 -0.91 7.13
CA LYS A 34 -9.48 -1.60 5.95
C LYS A 34 -7.96 -1.58 5.94
N THR A 35 -7.38 -2.71 5.53
CA THR A 35 -5.94 -2.86 5.33
C THR A 35 -5.66 -3.15 3.86
N TYR A 36 -4.72 -2.41 3.30
CA TYR A 36 -4.27 -2.55 1.93
C TYR A 36 -2.79 -2.91 1.87
N TYR A 37 -2.42 -3.74 0.90
CA TYR A 37 -1.05 -4.06 0.59
C TYR A 37 -0.60 -3.29 -0.64
N LEU A 38 0.26 -2.29 -0.44
CA LEU A 38 0.88 -1.53 -1.52
C LEU A 38 2.19 -2.21 -1.88
N THR A 39 2.36 -2.57 -3.15
CA THR A 39 3.53 -3.35 -3.57
C THR A 39 3.93 -3.03 -5.00
N HIS A 40 5.23 -3.20 -5.28
CA HIS A 40 5.77 -3.25 -6.63
C HIS A 40 6.27 -4.66 -6.92
N THR A 41 5.63 -5.32 -7.88
CA THR A 41 6.00 -6.65 -8.36
C THR A 41 5.54 -6.81 -9.79
N ASP A 42 6.19 -7.71 -10.54
CA ASP A 42 5.86 -7.96 -11.94
C ASP A 42 5.91 -6.69 -12.81
N GLU A 43 6.83 -5.76 -12.48
CA GLU A 43 7.01 -4.45 -13.16
C GLU A 43 5.91 -3.41 -12.93
N TYR A 44 4.94 -3.68 -12.03
CA TYR A 44 3.85 -2.76 -11.72
C TYR A 44 3.74 -2.46 -10.23
N TRP A 45 3.32 -1.24 -9.94
CA TRP A 45 2.78 -0.82 -8.65
C TRP A 45 1.29 -1.13 -8.60
N ARG A 46 0.83 -1.59 -7.44
CA ARG A 46 -0.59 -1.86 -7.17
C ARG A 46 -0.93 -1.75 -5.70
N ALA A 47 -2.20 -1.51 -5.42
CA ALA A 47 -2.82 -1.70 -4.12
C ALA A 47 -3.72 -2.94 -4.16
N GLN A 48 -3.68 -3.71 -3.08
CA GLN A 48 -4.47 -4.93 -2.93
C GLN A 48 -5.24 -4.89 -1.61
N ASP A 49 -6.50 -5.32 -1.61
CA ASP A 49 -7.31 -5.44 -0.40
C ASP A 49 -6.92 -6.71 0.37
N CYS A 50 -6.53 -6.55 1.64
CA CYS A 50 -6.11 -7.65 2.49
C CYS A 50 -7.27 -8.47 3.08
N SER A 51 -8.50 -7.95 3.02
CA SER A 51 -9.70 -8.63 3.55
C SER A 51 -10.26 -9.68 2.60
N GLU A 52 -9.89 -9.63 1.32
CA GLU A 52 -10.38 -10.52 0.28
C GLU A 52 -9.24 -11.26 -0.42
N LEU A 53 -9.34 -12.59 -0.47
CA LEU A 53 -8.43 -13.43 -1.24
C LEU A 53 -9.07 -13.86 -2.56
N ASN A 54 -8.31 -13.78 -3.65
CA ASN A 54 -8.70 -14.31 -4.94
C ASN A 54 -8.59 -15.84 -5.01
N ASP A 55 -8.97 -16.43 -6.15
CA ASP A 55 -8.94 -17.88 -6.39
C ASP A 55 -7.56 -18.54 -6.21
N LYS A 56 -6.48 -17.75 -6.19
CA LYS A 56 -5.11 -18.20 -5.99
C LYS A 56 -4.62 -18.01 -4.54
N GLY A 57 -5.49 -17.54 -3.64
CA GLY A 57 -5.14 -17.25 -2.25
C GLY A 57 -4.27 -16.00 -2.08
N HIS A 58 -4.29 -15.08 -3.04
CA HIS A 58 -3.60 -13.79 -2.94
C HIS A 58 -4.60 -12.66 -2.64
N PHE A 59 -4.13 -11.59 -1.99
CA PHE A 59 -4.89 -10.35 -1.84
C PHE A 59 -5.40 -9.86 -3.21
N THR A 60 -6.60 -9.29 -3.22
CA THR A 60 -7.29 -8.91 -4.45
C THR A 60 -6.88 -7.51 -4.86
N ASP A 61 -6.50 -7.31 -6.12
CA ASP A 61 -6.12 -5.98 -6.62
C ASP A 61 -7.32 -5.03 -6.56
N CYS A 62 -7.14 -3.86 -5.96
CA CYS A 62 -8.17 -2.83 -5.82
C CYS A 62 -7.77 -1.49 -6.47
N SER A 63 -6.59 -1.43 -7.09
CA SER A 63 -6.15 -0.34 -7.96
C SER A 63 -5.81 -0.85 -9.36
N ASP A 64 -5.74 0.06 -10.33
CA ASP A 64 -5.09 -0.23 -11.61
C ASP A 64 -3.60 -0.58 -11.40
N LEU A 65 -3.05 -1.38 -12.32
CA LEU A 65 -1.62 -1.65 -12.40
C LEU A 65 -0.92 -0.48 -13.09
N VAL A 66 0.03 0.15 -12.41
CA VAL A 66 0.71 1.35 -12.90
C VAL A 66 2.22 1.20 -12.89
N ALA A 67 2.91 1.85 -13.83
CA ALA A 67 4.33 1.64 -14.05
C ALA A 67 5.23 2.33 -13.01
N THR A 68 4.75 3.39 -12.37
CA THR A 68 5.56 4.17 -11.42
C THR A 68 4.88 4.35 -10.07
N LEU A 69 5.70 4.55 -9.03
CA LEU A 69 5.19 4.83 -7.69
C LEU A 69 4.33 6.10 -7.68
N ASN A 70 4.74 7.15 -8.41
CA ASN A 70 4.02 8.41 -8.44
C ASN A 70 2.63 8.23 -9.07
N ASP A 71 2.50 7.36 -10.08
CA ASP A 71 1.19 7.03 -10.65
C ASP A 71 0.30 6.36 -9.60
N LEU A 72 0.83 5.44 -8.79
CA LEU A 72 0.06 4.79 -7.72
C LEU A 72 -0.36 5.79 -6.64
N LEU A 73 0.55 6.68 -6.23
CA LEU A 73 0.29 7.70 -5.22
C LEU A 73 -0.77 8.71 -5.68
N GLY A 74 -0.79 9.05 -6.98
CA GLY A 74 -1.77 9.96 -7.58
C GLY A 74 -3.07 9.30 -8.07
N LEU A 75 -3.20 7.97 -7.96
CA LEU A 75 -4.38 7.25 -8.42
C LEU A 75 -5.50 7.31 -7.36
N ALA A 76 -6.71 7.67 -7.80
CA ALA A 76 -7.88 7.83 -6.94
C ALA A 76 -8.66 6.51 -6.75
N TRP A 77 -8.01 5.48 -6.19
CA TRP A 77 -8.59 4.13 -6.05
C TRP A 77 -9.28 3.87 -4.71
N LEU A 78 -9.12 4.76 -3.71
CA LEU A 78 -9.75 4.66 -2.39
C LEU A 78 -11.06 5.44 -2.34
N ASP A 79 -12.12 4.89 -2.94
CA ASP A 79 -13.43 5.56 -3.03
C ASP A 79 -13.33 6.97 -3.65
N GLY A 80 -12.47 7.11 -4.67
CA GLY A 80 -12.19 8.39 -5.34
C GLY A 80 -11.15 9.28 -4.65
N LYS A 81 -10.51 8.80 -3.58
CA LYS A 81 -9.37 9.46 -2.92
C LYS A 81 -8.04 8.84 -3.32
N THR A 82 -6.98 9.64 -3.27
CA THR A 82 -5.59 9.21 -3.41
C THR A 82 -5.00 8.76 -2.07
N ILE A 83 -3.79 8.19 -2.09
CA ILE A 83 -3.06 7.86 -0.86
C ILE A 83 -2.66 9.15 -0.11
N GLU A 84 -2.34 10.23 -0.83
CA GLU A 84 -2.00 11.52 -0.22
C GLU A 84 -3.18 12.12 0.55
N ASP A 85 -4.40 12.02 0.00
CA ASP A 85 -5.63 12.52 0.63
C ASP A 85 -5.94 11.84 1.97
N VAL A 86 -5.53 10.58 2.14
CA VAL A 86 -5.79 9.79 3.36
C VAL A 86 -4.56 9.64 4.26
N PHE A 87 -3.40 10.17 3.86
CA PHE A 87 -2.13 9.93 4.54
C PHE A 87 -2.17 10.31 6.03
N ALA A 88 -2.82 11.42 6.36
CA ALA A 88 -2.93 11.91 7.73
C ALA A 88 -3.76 10.99 8.66
N ASP A 89 -4.68 10.20 8.09
CA ASP A 89 -5.55 9.27 8.81
C ASP A 89 -5.05 7.81 8.70
N ALA A 90 -4.04 7.57 7.87
CA ALA A 90 -3.51 6.25 7.59
C ALA A 90 -2.39 5.85 8.55
N LYS A 91 -2.30 4.55 8.83
CA LYS A 91 -1.12 3.95 9.49
C LYS A 91 -0.41 3.05 8.50
N PHE A 92 0.91 3.08 8.53
CA PHE A 92 1.74 2.29 7.63
C PHE A 92 2.56 1.29 8.42
N TYR A 93 2.70 0.08 7.91
CA TYR A 93 3.40 -1.00 8.59
C TYR A 93 4.37 -1.67 7.64
N LYS A 94 5.54 -2.04 8.16
CA LYS A 94 6.53 -2.78 7.37
C LYS A 94 5.95 -4.12 6.91
N SER A 95 6.27 -4.49 5.68
CA SER A 95 6.05 -5.85 5.19
C SER A 95 7.28 -6.70 5.47
N ILE A 96 7.14 -7.71 6.31
CA ILE A 96 8.18 -8.66 6.67
C ILE A 96 8.09 -9.85 5.70
N GLN A 97 9.24 -10.32 5.19
CA GLN A 97 9.33 -11.63 4.55
C GLN A 97 9.64 -12.65 5.65
N GLU A 98 8.84 -13.72 5.73
CA GLU A 98 9.23 -14.93 6.43
C GLU A 98 10.42 -15.61 5.74
#